data_AF-A0A8J3MW65-F1
#
_entry.id   AF-A0A8J3MW65-F1
#
_cell.length_a   1.000
_cell.length_b   1.000
_cell.length_c   1.000
_cell.angle_alpha   90.00
_cell.angle_beta   90.00
_cell.angle_gamma   90.00
#
_symmetry.space_group_name_H-M   'P 1'
#
loop_
_entity.id
_entity.type
_entity.pdbx_description
1 polymer ?
#
loop_
_entity_poly.entity_id
_entity_poly.type
_entity_poly.pdbx_seq_one_letter_code
_entity_poly.pdbx_strand_id
1 'polypeptide(L)'
;MTPEALALTLAVQEEVIQRADEARRLRHLQVERAQYEAELAQRRYLKVDPNNRLVASVLEAEWNAKLVALEEARAVEERYNQGDQQQVSVEERTDIEQVPERFRRFWNGPKTTARERKRAVRLVIEDVTVHKTDQIVAHIRFKGGATQTIMVELPLPLSQSRLTPPETLAAMDRLLEEYTDAEVAEQLNQQGFRTFEGLPFLSTHVYQLRRHHGLADRCTRLRAQGLLTADELAHSYGVTAQTIWRWYRQERIIGICYNDRGSCLFLPQERQPLLAETI
;
A
#
# COMPACT_ATOMS: atom_id res chain seq x y z
N MET A 1 1.89 -13.41 6.37
CA MET A 1 2.06 -14.44 7.41
C MET A 1 0.88 -14.38 8.35
N THR A 2 -0.08 -15.29 8.21
CA THR A 2 -1.18 -15.46 9.17
C THR A 2 -0.71 -16.27 10.37
N PRO A 3 -1.29 -16.08 11.57
CA PRO A 3 -0.96 -16.88 12.75
C PRO A 3 -1.17 -18.39 12.53
N GLU A 4 -2.12 -18.77 11.68
CA GLU A 4 -2.36 -20.17 11.28
C GLU A 4 -1.20 -20.77 10.47
N ALA A 5 -0.59 -19.99 9.57
CA ALA A 5 0.59 -20.44 8.82
C ALA A 5 1.80 -20.65 9.74
N LEU A 6 1.94 -19.83 10.79
CA LEU A 6 2.98 -19.98 11.79
C LEU A 6 2.77 -21.27 12.62
N ALA A 7 1.54 -21.51 13.07
CA ALA A 7 1.19 -22.72 13.83
C ALA A 7 1.43 -24.00 13.00
N LEU A 8 1.07 -24.00 11.71
CA LEU A 8 1.32 -25.12 10.82
C LEU A 8 2.83 -25.38 10.64
N THR A 9 3.63 -24.33 10.45
CA THR A 9 5.10 -24.49 10.35
C THR A 9 5.72 -25.02 11.64
N LEU A 10 5.22 -24.61 12.81
CA LEU A 10 5.68 -25.12 14.10
C LEU A 10 5.29 -26.58 14.29
N ALA A 11 4.09 -26.99 13.89
CA ALA A 11 3.64 -28.39 13.96
C ALA A 11 4.48 -29.31 13.05
N VAL A 12 4.77 -28.89 11.81
CA VAL A 12 5.67 -29.64 10.91
C VAL A 12 7.08 -29.75 11.50
N GLN A 13 7.56 -28.68 12.14
CA GLN A 13 8.85 -28.69 12.80
C GLN A 13 8.88 -29.67 13.99
N GLU A 14 7.81 -29.72 14.78
CA GLU A 14 7.66 -30.65 15.91
C GLU A 14 7.68 -32.11 15.45
N GLU A 15 7.02 -32.43 14.34
CA GLU A 15 7.08 -33.76 13.73
C GLU A 15 8.51 -34.12 13.27
N VAL A 16 9.24 -33.18 12.68
CA VAL A 16 10.65 -33.39 12.28
C VAL A 16 11.54 -33.67 13.50
N ILE A 17 11.32 -32.94 14.61
CA ILE A 17 12.05 -33.15 15.85
C ILE A 17 11.75 -34.54 16.43
N GLN A 18 10.48 -34.94 16.48
CA GLN A 18 10.10 -36.27 16.99
C GLN A 18 10.76 -37.39 16.19
N ARG A 19 10.78 -37.28 14.86
CA ARG A 19 11.48 -38.24 13.99
C ARG A 19 12.99 -38.24 14.23
N ALA A 20 13.60 -37.08 14.47
CA ALA A 20 15.02 -36.96 14.79
C ALA A 20 15.35 -37.64 16.13
N ASP A 21 14.52 -37.43 17.16
CA ASP A 21 14.66 -38.05 18.48
C ASP A 21 14.49 -39.57 18.42
N GLU A 22 13.53 -40.06 17.63
CA GLU A 22 13.35 -41.49 17.39
C GLU A 22 14.58 -42.09 16.70
N ALA A 23 15.10 -41.42 15.66
CA ALA A 23 16.31 -41.85 14.98
C ALA A 23 17.53 -41.83 15.92
N ARG A 24 17.63 -40.87 16.84
CA ARG A 24 18.67 -40.82 17.87
C ARG A 24 18.58 -42.02 18.82
N ARG A 25 17.37 -42.33 19.31
CA ARG A 25 17.13 -43.52 20.15
C ARG A 25 17.55 -44.81 19.45
N LEU A 26 17.19 -44.98 18.17
CA LEU A 26 17.56 -46.18 17.40
C LEU A 26 19.08 -46.32 17.23
N ARG A 27 19.80 -45.22 16.99
CA ARG A 27 21.28 -45.22 16.91
C ARG A 27 21.92 -45.60 18.25
N HIS A 28 21.43 -45.04 19.36
CA HIS A 28 21.93 -45.39 20.69
C HIS A 28 21.73 -46.88 21.01
N LEU A 29 20.55 -47.42 20.72
CA LEU A 29 20.27 -48.87 20.87
C LEU A 29 21.21 -49.74 20.02
N GLN A 30 21.58 -49.28 18.82
CA GLN A 30 22.53 -49.98 17.96
C GLN A 30 23.94 -50.03 18.57
N VAL A 31 24.36 -48.93 19.21
CA VAL A 31 25.62 -48.87 19.96
C VAL A 31 25.59 -49.82 21.16
N GLU A 32 24.52 -49.80 21.97
CA GLU A 32 24.36 -50.70 23.11
C GLU A 32 24.39 -52.18 22.68
N ARG A 33 23.71 -52.52 21.59
CA ARG A 33 23.74 -53.88 21.04
C ARG A 33 25.15 -54.28 20.59
N ALA A 34 25.86 -53.41 19.88
CA ALA A 34 27.22 -53.70 19.44
C ALA A 34 28.19 -53.85 20.62
N GLN A 35 28.00 -53.06 21.69
CA GLN A 35 28.76 -53.20 22.94
C GLN A 35 28.54 -54.58 23.57
N TYR A 36 27.27 -54.97 23.73
CA TYR A 36 26.92 -56.27 24.30
C TYR A 36 27.50 -57.43 23.48
N GLU A 37 27.40 -57.38 22.16
CA GLU A 37 27.93 -58.42 21.28
C GLU A 37 29.47 -58.50 21.35
N ALA A 38 30.16 -57.36 21.46
CA ALA A 38 31.62 -57.32 21.64
C ALA A 38 32.06 -57.88 23.00
N GLU A 39 31.37 -57.54 24.08
CA GLU A 39 31.62 -58.09 25.42
C GLU A 39 31.35 -59.61 25.48
N LEU A 40 30.30 -60.08 24.81
CA LEU A 40 30.00 -61.50 24.74
C LEU A 40 31.08 -62.27 23.99
N ALA A 41 31.55 -61.75 22.86
CA ALA A 41 32.65 -62.34 22.09
C ALA A 41 33.96 -62.35 22.90
N GLN A 42 34.26 -61.27 23.62
CA GLN A 42 35.40 -61.20 24.54
C GLN A 42 35.33 -62.31 25.61
N ARG A 43 34.17 -62.46 26.27
CA ARG A 43 33.98 -63.50 27.30
C ARG A 43 34.12 -64.91 26.74
N ARG A 44 33.73 -65.16 25.49
CA ARG A 44 33.92 -66.45 24.82
C ARG A 44 35.39 -66.73 24.56
N TYR A 45 36.12 -65.75 24.03
CA TYR A 45 37.55 -65.85 23.78
C TYR A 45 38.34 -66.14 25.08
N LEU A 46 38.07 -65.39 26.15
CA LEU A 46 38.74 -65.55 27.45
C LEU A 46 38.47 -66.89 28.15
N LYS A 47 37.41 -67.62 27.75
CA LYS A 47 37.05 -68.91 28.32
C LYS A 47 37.62 -70.11 27.56
N VAL A 48 38.25 -69.90 26.40
CA VAL A 48 38.77 -71.00 25.58
C VAL A 48 40.05 -71.58 26.20
N ASP A 49 40.20 -72.91 26.11
CA ASP A 49 41.43 -73.58 26.55
C ASP A 49 42.60 -73.22 25.61
N PRO A 50 43.76 -72.78 26.13
CA PRO A 50 44.92 -72.44 25.32
C PRO A 50 45.41 -73.55 24.38
N ASN A 51 45.16 -74.82 24.70
CA ASN A 51 45.53 -75.95 23.83
C ASN A 51 44.67 -76.03 22.54
N ASN A 52 43.50 -75.40 22.53
CA ASN A 52 42.59 -75.36 21.39
C ASN A 52 42.88 -74.15 20.48
N ARG A 53 44.12 -74.06 19.98
CA ARG A 53 44.65 -72.89 19.24
C ARG A 53 43.80 -72.46 18.04
N LEU A 54 43.22 -73.41 17.30
CA LEU A 54 42.36 -73.11 16.14
C LEU A 54 41.03 -72.44 16.57
N VAL A 55 40.46 -72.88 17.69
CA VAL A 55 39.22 -72.28 18.24
C VAL A 55 39.52 -70.89 18.79
N ALA A 56 40.66 -70.73 19.46
CA ALA A 56 41.12 -69.43 19.95
C ALA A 56 41.27 -68.41 18.81
N SER A 57 41.90 -68.77 17.68
CA SER A 57 42.08 -67.86 16.54
C SER A 57 40.76 -67.45 15.89
N VAL A 58 39.77 -68.36 15.84
CA VAL A 58 38.44 -68.04 15.29
C VAL A 58 37.68 -67.10 16.22
N LEU A 59 37.70 -67.35 17.53
CA LEU A 59 37.05 -66.48 18.52
C LEU A 59 37.73 -65.11 18.63
N GLU A 60 39.04 -65.04 18.46
CA GLU A 60 39.79 -63.78 18.36
C GLU A 60 39.36 -62.98 17.14
N ALA A 61 39.25 -63.63 15.97
CA ALA A 61 38.76 -62.97 14.76
C ALA A 61 37.31 -62.49 14.89
N GLU A 62 36.44 -63.30 15.54
CA GLU A 62 35.06 -62.91 15.85
C GLU A 62 35.01 -61.70 16.79
N TRP A 63 35.82 -61.70 17.86
CA TRP A 63 35.90 -60.58 18.79
C TRP A 63 36.40 -59.30 18.11
N ASN A 64 37.47 -59.38 17.31
CA ASN A 64 37.96 -58.24 16.53
C ASN A 64 36.90 -57.69 15.58
N ALA A 65 36.14 -58.55 14.90
CA ALA A 65 35.04 -58.11 14.03
C ALA A 65 33.94 -57.38 14.82
N LYS A 66 33.61 -57.82 16.04
CA LYS A 66 32.64 -57.14 16.90
C LYS A 66 33.15 -55.81 17.45
N LEU A 67 34.44 -55.69 17.74
CA LEU A 67 35.06 -54.42 18.14
C LEU A 67 35.00 -53.38 17.01
N VAL A 68 35.31 -53.78 15.78
CA VAL A 68 35.18 -52.90 14.59
C VAL A 68 33.73 -52.44 14.42
N ALA A 69 32.76 -53.36 14.50
CA ALA A 69 31.34 -53.00 14.40
C ALA A 69 30.88 -52.02 15.50
N LEU A 70 31.43 -52.15 16.72
CA LEU A 70 31.18 -51.21 17.81
C LEU A 70 31.77 -49.83 17.53
N GLU A 71 33.01 -49.75 17.04
CA GLU A 71 33.63 -48.49 16.67
C GLU A 71 32.87 -47.79 15.54
N GLU A 72 32.41 -48.53 14.54
CA GLU A 72 31.56 -48.02 13.46
C GLU A 72 30.24 -47.45 13.99
N ALA A 73 29.54 -48.18 14.87
CA ALA A 73 28.29 -47.73 15.46
C ALA A 73 28.48 -46.43 16.28
N ARG A 74 29.55 -46.35 17.09
CA ARG A 74 29.90 -45.14 17.85
C ARG A 74 30.25 -43.97 16.94
N ALA A 75 31.01 -44.21 15.87
CA ALA A 75 31.36 -43.16 14.90
C ALA A 75 30.13 -42.60 14.18
N VAL A 76 29.13 -43.44 13.89
CA VAL A 76 27.85 -43.00 13.34
C VAL A 76 27.10 -42.13 14.35
N GLU A 77 26.95 -42.58 15.59
CA GLU A 77 26.28 -41.80 16.65
C GLU A 77 26.94 -40.43 16.87
N GLU A 78 28.27 -40.40 16.98
CA GLU A 78 29.04 -39.17 17.19
C GLU A 78 28.87 -38.16 16.04
N ARG A 79 28.93 -38.63 14.78
CA ARG A 79 28.71 -37.77 13.60
C ARG A 79 27.32 -37.12 13.61
N TYR A 80 26.29 -37.86 14.01
CA TYR A 80 24.93 -37.33 14.09
C TYR A 80 24.76 -36.40 15.31
N ASN A 81 25.36 -36.71 16.45
CA ASN A 81 25.30 -35.84 17.64
C ASN A 81 25.95 -34.46 17.37
N GLN A 82 27.06 -34.42 16.62
CA GLN A 82 27.70 -33.16 16.22
C GLN A 82 26.82 -32.32 15.28
N GLY A 83 26.01 -32.96 14.42
CA GLY A 83 25.03 -32.27 13.56
C GLY A 83 23.77 -31.83 14.33
N ASP A 84 23.34 -32.62 15.31
CA ASP A 84 22.13 -32.35 16.11
C ASP A 84 22.32 -31.21 17.13
N GLN A 85 23.55 -30.90 17.56
CA GLN A 85 23.84 -29.74 18.42
C GLN A 85 23.47 -28.38 17.80
N GLN A 86 23.12 -28.34 16.51
CA GLN A 86 22.58 -27.15 15.82
C GLN A 86 21.05 -27.05 15.86
N GLN A 87 20.35 -27.89 16.64
CA GLN A 87 18.90 -27.78 16.81
C GLN A 87 18.50 -26.60 17.70
N VAL A 88 17.46 -25.89 17.25
CA VAL A 88 16.89 -24.70 17.90
C VAL A 88 16.41 -25.03 19.32
N SER A 89 16.96 -24.34 20.31
CA SER A 89 16.65 -24.53 21.74
C SER A 89 15.20 -24.14 22.07
N VAL A 90 14.69 -24.62 23.20
CA VAL A 90 13.34 -24.25 23.68
C VAL A 90 13.23 -22.74 23.94
N GLU A 91 14.31 -22.11 24.38
CA GLU A 91 14.40 -20.67 24.62
C GLU A 91 14.31 -19.89 23.30
N GLU A 92 15.03 -20.35 22.27
CA GLU A 92 14.98 -19.75 20.93
C GLU A 92 13.59 -19.88 20.30
N ARG A 93 12.87 -20.98 20.54
CA ARG A 93 11.46 -21.14 20.10
C ARG A 93 10.53 -20.11 20.73
N THR A 94 10.66 -19.92 22.03
CA THR A 94 9.84 -18.95 22.78
C THR A 94 10.10 -17.53 22.27
N ASP A 95 11.34 -17.21 21.92
CA ASP A 95 11.68 -15.92 21.30
C ASP A 95 11.09 -15.77 19.89
N ILE A 96 11.13 -16.83 19.07
CA ILE A 96 10.55 -16.85 17.71
C ILE A 96 9.03 -16.59 17.76
N GLU A 97 8.30 -17.18 18.70
CA GLU A 97 6.86 -16.96 18.87
C GLU A 97 6.49 -15.49 19.12
N GLN A 98 7.39 -14.74 19.76
CA GLN A 98 7.17 -13.32 20.05
C GLN A 98 7.58 -12.39 18.89
N VAL A 99 8.30 -12.90 17.88
CA VAL A 99 8.78 -12.09 16.75
C VAL A 99 7.66 -11.34 16.02
N PRO A 100 6.49 -11.95 15.70
CA PRO A 100 5.42 -11.24 15.00
C PRO A 100 4.92 -10.00 15.77
N GLU A 101 4.72 -10.13 17.08
CA GLU A 101 4.25 -9.02 17.94
C GLU A 101 5.33 -7.96 18.15
N ARG A 102 6.60 -8.37 18.37
CA ARG A 102 7.74 -7.44 18.44
C ARG A 102 7.90 -6.67 17.12
N PHE A 103 7.75 -7.34 15.98
CA PHE A 103 7.82 -6.72 14.66
C PHE A 103 6.67 -5.73 14.43
N ARG A 104 5.43 -6.07 14.79
CA ARG A 104 4.28 -5.15 14.70
C ARG A 104 4.50 -3.88 15.53
N ARG A 105 4.96 -4.02 16.77
CA ARG A 105 5.27 -2.87 17.65
C ARG A 105 6.39 -2.00 17.07
N PHE A 106 7.44 -2.62 16.54
CA PHE A 106 8.51 -1.91 15.85
C PHE A 106 8.00 -1.17 14.61
N TRP A 107 7.19 -1.81 13.76
CA TRP A 107 6.70 -1.24 12.52
C TRP A 107 5.83 0.01 12.74
N ASN A 108 4.88 -0.09 13.68
CA ASN A 108 3.93 0.97 14.02
C ASN A 108 4.50 2.00 15.01
N GLY A 109 5.73 1.83 15.49
CA GLY A 109 6.36 2.73 16.44
C GLY A 109 6.55 4.13 15.86
N PRO A 110 6.21 5.22 16.59
CA PRO A 110 6.39 6.59 16.13
C PRO A 110 7.87 7.00 16.05
N LYS A 111 8.74 6.31 16.79
CA LYS A 111 10.19 6.52 16.78
C LYS A 111 10.90 5.81 15.62
N THR A 112 10.20 4.92 14.92
CA THR A 112 10.79 4.09 13.87
C THR A 112 10.91 4.89 12.58
N THR A 113 12.14 5.09 12.13
CA THR A 113 12.44 5.82 10.91
C THR A 113 12.12 5.00 9.66
N ALA A 114 11.90 5.67 8.52
CA ALA A 114 11.73 5.00 7.24
C ALA A 114 12.94 4.12 6.86
N ARG A 115 14.15 4.54 7.26
CA ARG A 115 15.39 3.76 7.06
C ARG A 115 15.34 2.43 7.82
N GLU A 116 14.90 2.44 9.07
CA GLU A 116 14.79 1.24 9.90
C GLU A 116 13.70 0.30 9.37
N ARG A 117 12.53 0.83 9.00
CA ARG A 117 11.48 0.05 8.34
C ARG A 117 11.99 -0.63 7.07
N LYS A 118 12.73 0.11 6.22
CA LYS A 118 13.34 -0.44 4.99
C LYS A 118 14.35 -1.55 5.28
N ARG A 119 15.18 -1.42 6.33
CA ARG A 119 16.10 -2.48 6.75
C ARG A 119 15.36 -3.73 7.22
N ALA A 120 14.30 -3.56 8.01
CA ALA A 120 13.51 -4.67 8.52
C ALA A 120 12.81 -5.45 7.40
N VAL A 121 12.22 -4.77 6.42
CA VAL A 121 11.61 -5.40 5.23
C VAL A 121 12.64 -6.23 4.46
N ARG A 122 13.88 -5.75 4.34
CA ARG A 122 14.96 -6.45 3.62
C ARG A 122 15.38 -7.77 4.27
N LEU A 123 15.08 -7.97 5.55
CA LEU A 123 15.33 -9.24 6.25
C LEU A 123 14.24 -10.27 5.93
N VAL A 124 13.05 -9.81 5.54
CA VAL A 124 11.85 -10.65 5.38
C VAL A 124 11.57 -10.94 3.90
N ILE A 125 11.83 -9.97 3.02
CA ILE A 125 11.58 -10.08 1.58
C ILE A 125 12.86 -10.49 0.85
N GLU A 126 12.73 -11.50 -0.01
CA GLU A 126 13.76 -11.94 -0.96
C GLU A 126 13.83 -10.98 -2.14
N ASP A 127 12.70 -10.85 -2.85
CA ASP A 127 12.54 -9.95 -3.98
C ASP A 127 11.08 -9.56 -4.14
N VAL A 128 10.89 -8.53 -4.97
CA VAL A 128 9.58 -8.11 -5.45
C VAL A 128 9.67 -7.97 -6.96
N THR A 129 8.87 -8.75 -7.68
CA THR A 129 8.74 -8.66 -9.13
C THR A 129 7.48 -7.86 -9.45
N VAL A 130 7.63 -6.76 -10.17
CA VAL A 130 6.52 -5.87 -10.52
C VAL A 130 6.28 -5.93 -12.02
N HIS A 131 5.05 -6.26 -12.41
CA HIS A 131 4.58 -6.24 -13.79
C HIS A 131 3.48 -5.18 -13.94
N LYS A 132 3.60 -4.35 -14.98
CA LYS A 132 2.59 -3.36 -15.34
C LYS A 132 1.90 -3.82 -16.62
N THR A 133 0.61 -4.12 -16.50
CA THR A 133 -0.29 -4.41 -17.63
C THR A 133 -1.50 -3.46 -17.53
N ASP A 134 -2.72 -3.98 -17.46
CA ASP A 134 -3.94 -3.22 -17.16
C ASP A 134 -4.09 -2.91 -15.66
N GLN A 135 -3.28 -3.59 -14.84
CA GLN A 135 -3.07 -3.35 -13.42
C GLN A 135 -1.57 -3.48 -13.09
N ILE A 136 -1.15 -2.88 -11.98
CA ILE A 136 0.18 -3.11 -11.40
C ILE A 136 0.08 -4.36 -10.54
N VAL A 137 0.75 -5.44 -10.97
CA VAL A 137 0.84 -6.70 -10.24
C VAL A 137 2.22 -6.80 -9.61
N ALA A 138 2.28 -6.85 -8.28
CA ALA A 138 3.52 -7.04 -7.53
C ALA A 138 3.52 -8.44 -6.89
N HIS A 139 4.42 -9.30 -7.34
CA HIS A 139 4.71 -10.59 -6.73
C HIS A 139 5.83 -10.41 -5.71
N ILE A 140 5.53 -10.72 -4.45
CA ILE A 140 6.46 -10.63 -3.33
C ILE A 140 6.90 -12.05 -2.98
N ARG A 141 8.21 -12.28 -2.96
CA ARG A 141 8.81 -13.52 -2.48
C ARG A 141 9.47 -13.27 -1.13
N PHE A 142 9.13 -14.07 -0.14
CA PHE A 142 9.68 -13.97 1.21
C PHE A 142 10.89 -14.90 1.39
N LYS A 143 11.75 -14.57 2.35
CA LYS A 143 12.96 -15.32 2.76
C LYS A 143 12.69 -16.70 3.38
N GLY A 144 11.51 -17.27 3.15
CA GLY A 144 11.09 -18.61 3.57
C GLY A 144 10.26 -19.33 2.51
N GLY A 145 10.36 -18.91 1.25
CA GLY A 145 9.65 -19.54 0.12
C GLY A 145 8.18 -19.14 -0.04
N ALA A 146 7.58 -18.51 0.97
CA ALA A 146 6.22 -17.96 0.84
C ALA A 146 6.16 -16.89 -0.25
N THR A 147 5.05 -16.85 -0.99
CA THR A 147 4.79 -15.88 -2.04
C THR A 147 3.46 -15.17 -1.81
N GLN A 148 3.41 -13.88 -2.10
CA GLN A 148 2.17 -13.10 -2.04
C GLN A 148 2.06 -12.21 -3.27
N THR A 149 0.87 -12.12 -3.85
CA THR A 149 0.59 -11.23 -4.98
C THR A 149 -0.27 -10.06 -4.49
N ILE A 150 0.14 -8.85 -4.83
CA ILE A 150 -0.63 -7.62 -4.61
C ILE A 150 -0.99 -7.05 -5.97
N MET A 151 -2.25 -6.67 -6.14
CA MET A 151 -2.75 -6.02 -7.35
C MET A 151 -3.17 -4.60 -7.00
N VAL A 152 -2.72 -3.64 -7.78
CA VAL A 152 -3.03 -2.21 -7.65
C VAL A 152 -3.52 -1.72 -9.00
N GLU A 153 -4.68 -1.07 -9.03
CA GLU A 153 -5.19 -0.46 -10.26
C GLU A 153 -4.25 0.63 -10.78
N LEU A 154 -4.17 0.80 -12.09
CA LEU A 154 -3.41 1.92 -12.64
C LEU A 154 -4.10 3.24 -12.25
N PRO A 155 -3.33 4.26 -11.84
CA PRO A 155 -3.89 5.60 -11.78
C PRO A 155 -4.40 6.00 -13.17
N LEU A 156 -5.46 6.82 -13.19
CA LEU A 156 -6.00 7.37 -14.43
C LEU A 156 -4.88 8.01 -15.27
N PRO A 157 -4.90 7.85 -16.60
CA PRO A 157 -3.96 8.53 -17.48
C PRO A 157 -3.91 10.03 -17.17
N LEU A 158 -2.73 10.66 -17.25
CA LEU A 158 -2.56 12.08 -16.91
C LEU A 158 -3.53 13.01 -17.65
N SER A 159 -3.89 12.66 -18.89
CA SER A 159 -4.88 13.39 -19.69
C SER A 159 -6.28 13.36 -19.08
N GLN A 160 -6.67 12.24 -18.48
CA GLN A 160 -7.96 12.08 -17.80
C GLN A 160 -7.91 12.60 -16.36
N SER A 161 -6.77 12.41 -15.69
CA SER A 161 -6.56 12.87 -14.32
C SER A 161 -6.68 14.40 -14.21
N ARG A 162 -6.13 15.13 -15.18
CA ARG A 162 -6.21 16.61 -15.26
C ARG A 162 -7.59 17.15 -15.64
N LEU A 163 -8.54 16.31 -16.08
CA LEU A 163 -9.88 16.78 -16.41
C LEU A 163 -10.58 17.22 -15.13
N THR A 164 -11.17 18.41 -15.20
CA THR A 164 -12.05 18.88 -14.14
C THR A 164 -13.28 17.96 -14.09
N PRO A 165 -13.65 17.43 -12.91
CA PRO A 165 -14.80 16.54 -12.80
C PRO A 165 -16.06 17.16 -13.40
N PRO A 166 -16.93 16.36 -14.04
CA PRO A 166 -18.15 16.87 -14.66
C PRO A 166 -19.07 17.56 -13.65
N GLU A 167 -19.06 17.12 -12.39
CA GLU A 167 -19.79 17.74 -11.29
C GLU A 167 -19.33 19.18 -11.03
N THR A 168 -18.02 19.44 -11.08
CA THR A 168 -17.47 20.78 -10.93
C THR A 168 -17.86 21.66 -12.11
N LEU A 169 -17.84 21.13 -13.34
CA LEU A 169 -18.29 21.87 -14.51
C LEU A 169 -19.79 22.21 -14.45
N ALA A 170 -20.63 21.29 -13.95
CA ALA A 170 -22.06 21.54 -13.75
C ALA A 170 -22.34 22.53 -12.61
N ALA A 171 -21.51 22.55 -11.56
CA ALA A 171 -21.57 23.58 -10.52
C ALA A 171 -21.16 24.95 -11.09
N MET A 172 -20.09 25.00 -11.87
CA MET A 172 -19.65 26.22 -12.56
C MET A 172 -20.73 26.79 -13.49
N ASP A 173 -21.36 25.94 -14.30
CA ASP A 173 -22.38 26.38 -15.26
C ASP A 173 -23.58 27.04 -14.57
N ARG A 174 -24.05 26.46 -13.45
CA ARG A 174 -25.11 27.04 -12.62
C ARG A 174 -24.69 28.37 -11.98
N LEU A 175 -23.49 28.42 -11.40
CA LEU A 175 -23.00 29.63 -10.72
C LEU A 175 -22.81 30.81 -11.69
N LEU A 176 -22.48 30.53 -12.96
CA LEU A 176 -22.33 31.59 -13.98
C LEU A 176 -23.64 32.29 -14.35
N GLU A 177 -24.80 31.77 -13.94
CA GLU A 177 -26.08 32.49 -14.06
C GLU A 177 -26.15 33.70 -13.12
N GLU A 178 -25.58 33.58 -11.93
CA GLU A 178 -25.76 34.55 -10.83
C GLU A 178 -24.49 35.31 -10.45
N TYR A 179 -23.30 34.76 -10.74
CA TYR A 179 -22.01 35.31 -10.30
C TYR A 179 -21.02 35.56 -11.46
N THR A 180 -20.09 36.51 -11.29
CA THR A 180 -18.98 36.75 -12.23
C THR A 180 -17.90 35.67 -12.14
N ASP A 181 -16.96 35.62 -13.11
CA ASP A 181 -15.91 34.58 -13.12
C ASP A 181 -15.08 34.55 -11.80
N ALA A 182 -14.82 35.69 -11.15
CA ALA A 182 -14.16 35.73 -9.83
C ALA A 182 -15.04 35.24 -8.68
N GLU A 183 -16.30 35.68 -8.64
CA GLU A 183 -17.27 35.26 -7.62
C GLU A 183 -17.59 33.76 -7.75
N VAL A 184 -17.69 33.23 -8.97
CA VAL A 184 -17.81 31.78 -9.25
C VAL A 184 -16.63 31.03 -8.66
N ALA A 185 -15.40 31.52 -8.84
CA ALA A 185 -14.21 30.88 -8.27
C ALA A 185 -14.29 30.84 -6.73
N GLU A 186 -14.74 31.93 -6.11
CA GLU A 186 -14.95 32.00 -4.66
C GLU A 186 -16.03 31.02 -4.19
N GLN A 187 -17.18 30.97 -4.86
CA GLN A 187 -18.28 30.06 -4.53
C GLN A 187 -17.88 28.59 -4.68
N LEU A 188 -17.13 28.23 -5.72
CA LEU A 188 -16.59 26.87 -5.87
C LEU A 188 -15.66 26.51 -4.71
N ASN A 189 -14.80 27.44 -4.29
CA ASN A 189 -13.88 27.21 -3.18
C ASN A 189 -14.62 27.02 -1.84
N GLN A 190 -15.67 27.82 -1.61
CA GLN A 190 -16.55 27.72 -0.44
C GLN A 190 -17.32 26.38 -0.42
N GLN A 191 -17.76 25.89 -1.57
CA GLN A 191 -18.41 24.58 -1.74
C GLN A 191 -17.44 23.39 -1.64
N GLY A 192 -16.14 23.64 -1.46
CA GLY A 192 -15.13 22.60 -1.29
C GLY A 192 -14.53 22.06 -2.58
N PHE A 193 -14.92 22.58 -3.74
CA PHE A 193 -14.30 22.18 -5.02
C PHE A 193 -12.84 22.65 -5.07
N ARG A 194 -11.97 21.82 -5.65
CA ARG A 194 -10.55 22.10 -5.85
C ARG A 194 -10.14 21.75 -7.28
N THR A 195 -9.08 22.39 -7.73
CA THR A 195 -8.42 22.03 -8.99
C THR A 195 -7.83 20.62 -8.92
N PHE A 196 -7.41 20.07 -10.05
CA PHE A 196 -6.74 18.77 -10.11
C PHE A 196 -5.52 18.68 -9.16
N GLU A 197 -4.79 19.79 -8.98
CA GLU A 197 -3.61 19.85 -8.11
C GLU A 197 -3.98 20.03 -6.62
N GLY A 198 -5.26 20.02 -6.27
CA GLY A 198 -5.75 20.27 -4.91
C GLY A 198 -5.72 21.75 -4.50
N LEU A 199 -5.41 22.65 -5.43
CA LEU A 199 -5.34 24.09 -5.20
C LEU A 199 -6.72 24.76 -5.31
N PRO A 200 -6.94 25.91 -4.64
CA PRO A 200 -8.17 26.69 -4.81
C PRO A 200 -8.33 27.21 -6.25
N PHE A 201 -9.58 27.40 -6.67
CA PHE A 201 -9.93 28.03 -7.93
C PHE A 201 -9.62 29.53 -7.92
N LEU A 202 -9.15 30.03 -9.05
CA LEU A 202 -8.95 31.44 -9.34
C LEU A 202 -9.87 31.85 -10.49
N SER A 203 -10.14 33.15 -10.66
CA SER A 203 -10.96 33.67 -11.76
C SER A 203 -10.40 33.26 -13.14
N THR A 204 -9.08 33.20 -13.28
CA THR A 204 -8.40 32.71 -14.48
C THR A 204 -8.70 31.25 -14.78
N HIS A 205 -8.81 30.39 -13.76
CA HIS A 205 -9.16 28.98 -13.94
C HIS A 205 -10.60 28.85 -14.45
N VAL A 206 -11.53 29.61 -13.88
CA VAL A 206 -12.94 29.65 -14.33
C VAL A 206 -13.04 30.11 -15.77
N TYR A 207 -12.35 31.21 -16.12
CA TYR A 207 -12.30 31.73 -17.49
C TYR A 207 -11.79 30.69 -18.51
N GLN A 208 -10.68 30.01 -18.19
CA GLN A 208 -10.07 29.00 -19.08
C GLN A 208 -10.98 27.78 -19.24
N LEU A 209 -11.53 27.26 -18.14
CA LEU A 209 -12.43 26.12 -18.16
C LEU A 209 -13.71 26.43 -18.92
N ARG A 210 -14.30 27.60 -18.70
CA ARG A 210 -15.47 28.07 -19.43
C ARG A 210 -15.22 28.09 -20.94
N ARG A 211 -14.09 28.65 -21.38
CA ARG A 211 -13.71 28.66 -22.80
C ARG A 211 -13.43 27.28 -23.37
N HIS A 212 -12.73 26.44 -22.61
CA HIS A 212 -12.37 25.10 -23.06
C HIS A 212 -13.60 24.19 -23.23
N HIS A 213 -14.57 24.32 -22.31
CA HIS A 213 -15.80 23.53 -22.30
C HIS A 213 -16.98 24.20 -23.02
N GLY A 214 -16.75 25.36 -23.67
CA GLY A 214 -17.79 26.05 -24.45
C GLY A 214 -18.96 26.57 -23.61
N LEU A 215 -18.76 26.76 -22.31
CA LEU A 215 -19.79 27.31 -21.43
C LEU A 215 -19.98 28.80 -21.78
N ALA A 216 -21.25 29.23 -21.89
CA ALA A 216 -21.56 30.64 -22.15
C ALA A 216 -20.91 31.53 -21.07
N ASP A 217 -20.62 32.78 -21.39
CA ASP A 217 -20.23 33.75 -20.38
C ASP A 217 -21.46 34.42 -19.78
N ARG A 218 -21.25 35.08 -18.63
CA ARG A 218 -22.32 35.80 -17.93
C ARG A 218 -22.95 36.89 -18.81
N CYS A 219 -22.15 37.57 -19.63
CA CYS A 219 -22.64 38.57 -20.58
C CYS A 219 -23.67 37.94 -21.54
N THR A 220 -23.31 36.84 -22.19
CA THR A 220 -24.18 36.13 -23.14
C THR A 220 -25.46 35.63 -22.45
N ARG A 221 -25.35 35.09 -21.23
CA ARG A 221 -26.52 34.66 -20.45
C ARG A 221 -27.47 35.82 -20.13
N LEU A 222 -26.94 36.94 -19.63
CA LEU A 222 -27.74 38.13 -19.31
C LEU A 222 -28.35 38.77 -20.57
N ARG A 223 -27.64 38.76 -21.70
CA ARG A 223 -28.18 39.18 -23.00
C ARG A 223 -29.35 38.30 -23.44
N ALA A 224 -29.25 36.98 -23.25
CA ALA A 224 -30.34 36.05 -23.54
C ALA A 224 -31.57 36.27 -22.64
N GLN A 225 -31.38 36.78 -21.41
CA GLN A 225 -32.46 37.19 -20.51
C GLN A 225 -33.09 38.55 -20.87
N GLY A 226 -32.58 39.21 -21.91
CA GLY A 226 -33.11 40.48 -22.44
C GLY A 226 -32.49 41.73 -21.83
N LEU A 227 -31.35 41.62 -21.12
CA LEU A 227 -30.65 42.81 -20.63
C LEU A 227 -29.96 43.57 -21.78
N LEU A 228 -29.96 44.89 -21.66
CA LEU A 228 -29.50 45.83 -22.66
C LEU A 228 -28.14 46.43 -22.30
N THR A 229 -27.39 46.80 -23.33
CA THR A 229 -26.17 47.61 -23.17
C THR A 229 -26.54 49.05 -22.81
N ALA A 230 -25.56 49.82 -22.30
CA ALA A 230 -25.79 51.24 -21.98
C ALA A 230 -26.26 52.04 -23.20
N ASP A 231 -25.73 51.74 -24.40
CA ASP A 231 -26.08 52.44 -25.64
C ASP A 231 -27.51 52.10 -26.10
N GLU A 232 -27.91 50.84 -26.02
CA GLU A 232 -29.28 50.41 -26.36
C GLU A 232 -30.31 51.00 -25.39
N LEU A 233 -30.01 51.02 -24.08
CA LEU A 233 -30.89 51.65 -23.10
C LEU A 233 -30.91 53.18 -23.27
N ALA A 234 -29.79 53.79 -23.62
CA ALA A 234 -29.73 55.22 -23.92
C ALA A 234 -30.63 55.58 -25.10
N HIS A 235 -30.64 54.73 -26.14
CA HIS A 235 -31.53 54.91 -27.29
C HIS A 235 -33.02 54.82 -26.91
N SER A 236 -33.41 53.91 -26.01
CA SER A 236 -34.82 53.80 -25.59
C SER A 236 -35.31 55.01 -24.79
N TYR A 237 -34.45 55.63 -23.99
CA TYR A 237 -34.77 56.85 -23.23
C TYR A 237 -34.49 58.16 -24.00
N GLY A 238 -33.89 58.09 -25.20
CA GLY A 238 -33.49 59.28 -25.97
C GLY A 238 -32.35 60.09 -25.34
N VAL A 239 -31.47 59.45 -24.54
CA VAL A 239 -30.35 60.08 -23.84
C VAL A 239 -29.00 59.55 -24.34
N THR A 240 -27.90 60.05 -23.78
CA THR A 240 -26.56 59.51 -24.04
C THR A 240 -26.20 58.38 -23.07
N ALA A 241 -25.34 57.45 -23.48
CA ALA A 241 -24.87 56.37 -22.60
C ALA A 241 -24.17 56.88 -21.32
N GLN A 242 -23.51 58.04 -21.38
CA GLN A 242 -22.97 58.71 -20.18
C GLN A 242 -24.05 59.05 -19.15
N THR A 243 -25.25 59.42 -19.62
CA THR A 243 -26.39 59.71 -18.76
C THR A 243 -26.89 58.45 -18.06
N ILE A 244 -26.94 57.31 -18.77
CA ILE A 244 -27.24 55.99 -18.19
C ILE A 244 -26.22 55.63 -17.10
N TRP A 245 -24.92 55.76 -17.38
CA TRP A 245 -23.88 55.49 -16.38
C TRP A 245 -23.96 56.43 -15.17
N ARG A 246 -24.33 57.69 -15.38
CA ARG A 246 -24.57 58.64 -14.28
C ARG A 246 -25.76 58.20 -13.43
N TRP A 247 -26.86 57.78 -14.04
CA TRP A 247 -28.04 57.28 -13.32
C TRP A 247 -27.74 55.99 -12.56
N TYR A 248 -26.94 55.10 -13.13
CA TYR A 248 -26.49 53.87 -12.46
C TYR A 248 -25.67 54.19 -11.20
N ARG A 249 -24.72 55.12 -11.29
CA ARG A 249 -23.93 55.58 -10.13
C ARG A 249 -24.76 56.31 -9.07
N GLN A 250 -25.90 56.87 -9.47
CA GLN A 250 -26.87 57.49 -8.57
C GLN A 250 -27.92 56.48 -8.05
N GLU A 251 -27.75 55.18 -8.34
CA GLU A 251 -28.68 54.10 -7.95
C GLU A 251 -30.12 54.29 -8.45
N ARG A 252 -30.30 55.10 -9.51
CA ARG A 252 -31.62 55.38 -10.10
C ARG A 252 -32.08 54.33 -11.10
N ILE A 253 -31.14 53.53 -11.61
CA ILE A 253 -31.40 52.42 -12.52
C ILE A 253 -30.63 51.19 -12.04
N ILE A 254 -31.21 50.01 -12.29
CA ILE A 254 -30.61 48.73 -11.92
C ILE A 254 -29.74 48.24 -13.09
N GLY A 255 -28.48 47.95 -12.76
CA GLY A 255 -27.51 47.29 -13.63
C GLY A 255 -26.93 46.06 -12.96
N ILE A 256 -26.72 45.01 -13.74
CA ILE A 256 -26.10 43.76 -13.30
C ILE A 256 -24.68 43.69 -13.86
N CYS A 257 -23.69 43.59 -12.98
CA CYS A 257 -22.30 43.36 -13.35
C CYS A 257 -22.15 41.98 -13.99
N TYR A 258 -21.52 41.92 -15.17
CA TYR A 258 -21.27 40.66 -15.86
C TYR A 258 -19.80 40.24 -15.88
N ASN A 259 -18.89 41.12 -15.45
CA ASN A 259 -17.47 40.81 -15.33
C ASN A 259 -16.84 41.48 -14.10
N ASP A 260 -15.64 41.02 -13.74
CA ASP A 260 -14.89 41.51 -12.58
C ASP A 260 -14.34 42.94 -12.77
N ARG A 261 -14.51 43.52 -13.98
CA ARG A 261 -14.09 44.90 -14.30
C ARG A 261 -15.20 45.92 -14.05
N GLY A 262 -16.35 45.50 -13.51
CA GLY A 262 -17.50 46.36 -13.25
C GLY A 262 -18.28 46.77 -14.50
N SER A 263 -18.11 46.04 -15.62
CA SER A 263 -18.97 46.24 -16.79
C SER A 263 -20.36 45.69 -16.50
N CYS A 264 -21.38 46.48 -16.82
CA CYS A 264 -22.76 46.20 -16.46
C CYS A 264 -23.64 46.08 -17.70
N LEU A 265 -24.66 45.24 -17.61
CA LEU A 265 -25.83 45.28 -18.48
C LEU A 265 -27.03 45.77 -17.67
N PHE A 266 -27.97 46.43 -18.32
CA PHE A 266 -29.08 47.11 -17.67
C PHE A 266 -30.40 46.42 -18.01
N LEU A 267 -31.35 46.49 -17.08
CA LEU A 267 -32.72 46.04 -17.35
C LEU A 267 -33.35 46.94 -18.43
N PRO A 268 -34.23 46.39 -19.30
CA PRO A 268 -35.06 47.19 -20.20
C PRO A 268 -35.87 48.23 -19.45
N GLN A 269 -36.22 49.34 -20.12
CA GLN A 269 -36.97 50.46 -19.53
C GLN A 269 -38.23 50.03 -18.76
N GLU A 270 -38.97 49.05 -19.28
CA GLU A 270 -40.20 48.52 -18.66
C GLU A 270 -39.96 47.79 -17.32
N ARG A 271 -38.74 47.31 -17.10
CA ARG A 271 -38.32 46.56 -15.90
C ARG A 271 -37.44 47.39 -14.97
N GLN A 272 -37.12 48.63 -15.34
CA GLN A 272 -36.42 49.55 -14.45
C GLN A 272 -37.40 50.05 -13.39
N PRO A 273 -36.97 50.25 -12.12
CA PRO A 273 -37.77 50.98 -11.15
C PRO A 273 -38.07 52.36 -11.75
N LEU A 274 -39.35 52.73 -11.80
CA LEU A 274 -39.79 54.01 -12.35
C LEU A 274 -38.90 55.12 -11.78
N LEU A 275 -38.33 55.93 -12.66
CA LEU A 275 -37.65 57.17 -12.29
C LEU A 275 -38.69 58.07 -11.62
N ALA A 276 -38.90 57.91 -10.32
CA ALA A 276 -39.80 58.75 -9.55
C ALA A 276 -39.37 60.22 -9.77
N GLU A 277 -40.36 61.01 -10.14
CA GLU A 277 -40.26 62.38 -10.62
C GLU A 277 -39.45 63.25 -9.66
N THR A 278 -38.43 63.94 -10.19
CA THR A 278 -38.01 65.24 -9.65
C THR A 278 -37.37 66.02 -10.80
N ILE A 279 -38.22 66.79 -11.49
CA ILE A 279 -37.83 68.07 -12.10
C ILE A 279 -38.19 69.13 -11.07
#